data_AF-F1A5E4-F1
#
_entry.id   AF-F1A5E4-F1
#
_cell.length_a   1.000
_cell.length_b   1.000
_cell.length_c   1.000
_cell.angle_alpha   90.00
_cell.angle_beta   90.00
_cell.angle_gamma   90.00
#
_symmetry.space_group_name_H-M   'P 1'
#
loop_
_entity.id
_entity.type
_entity.pdbx_description
1 polymer ?
#
loop_
_entity_poly.entity_id
_entity_poly.type
_entity_poly.pdbx_seq_one_letter_code
_entity_poly.pdbx_strand_id
1 'polypeptide(L)' 'PHTLLDIQLGDDFNQPIPPGVIPPSVKKLCFGYAFDQPLVPQSIPDSVTHLSFGYSFNQNISFSCLPSSISTL' A
#
# COMPACT_ATOMS: atom_id res chain seq x y z
N PRO A 1 -16.80 15.98 -5.36
CA PRO A 1 -15.71 15.96 -4.36
C PRO A 1 -14.95 14.64 -4.47
N HIS A 2 -13.76 14.67 -5.06
CA HIS A 2 -12.97 13.46 -5.31
C HIS A 2 -12.48 12.92 -3.97
N THR A 3 -13.26 12.01 -3.37
CA THR A 3 -12.73 11.02 -2.45
C THR A 3 -11.53 10.39 -3.16
N LEU A 4 -10.31 10.60 -2.67
CA LEU A 4 -9.12 9.93 -3.19
C LEU A 4 -9.30 8.44 -2.89
N LEU A 5 -9.92 7.74 -3.85
CA LEU A 5 -10.21 6.32 -3.78
C LEU A 5 -8.98 5.52 -4.22
N ASP A 6 -8.14 6.09 -5.08
CA ASP A 6 -7.02 5.40 -5.71
C ASP A 6 -5.73 6.21 -5.50
N ILE A 7 -4.69 5.56 -4.99
CA ILE A 7 -3.33 6.10 -4.90
C ILE A 7 -2.40 5.21 -5.71
N GLN A 8 -1.64 5.83 -6.60
CA GLN A 8 -0.52 5.22 -7.28
C GLN A 8 0.76 5.95 -6.86
N LEU A 9 1.70 5.21 -6.28
CA LEU A 9 3.03 5.72 -5.98
C LEU A 9 3.88 5.69 -7.25
N GLY A 10 4.75 6.69 -7.42
CA GLY A 10 5.59 6.81 -8.61
C GLY A 10 6.56 5.65 -8.77
N ASP A 11 6.97 5.36 -10.00
CA ASP A 11 7.78 4.17 -10.32
C ASP A 11 9.13 4.13 -9.61
N ASP A 12 9.74 5.28 -9.32
CA ASP A 12 11.01 5.40 -8.59
C ASP A 12 10.83 5.51 -7.05
N PHE A 13 9.60 5.45 -6.55
CA PHE A 13 9.34 5.57 -5.11
C PHE A 13 9.77 4.30 -4.37
N ASN A 14 10.82 4.43 -3.55
CA ASN A 14 11.35 3.35 -2.73
C ASN A 14 11.62 3.81 -1.28
N GLN A 15 10.68 4.54 -0.69
CA GLN A 15 10.78 5.00 0.70
C GLN A 15 9.79 4.23 1.60
N PRO A 16 10.15 3.97 2.87
CA PRO A 16 9.28 3.25 3.79
C PRO A 16 7.99 4.04 4.04
N ILE A 17 6.89 3.32 4.26
CA ILE A 17 5.58 3.91 4.54
C ILE A 17 5.24 3.70 6.01
N PRO A 18 5.40 4.71 6.87
CA PRO A 18 4.95 4.64 8.25
C PRO A 18 3.42 4.74 8.35
N PRO A 19 2.83 4.30 9.48
CA PRO A 19 1.40 4.44 9.75
C PRO A 19 0.91 5.88 9.63
N GLY A 20 -0.28 6.06 9.05
CA GLY A 20 -0.93 7.37 8.89
C GLY A 20 -0.49 8.18 7.67
N VAL A 21 0.46 7.70 6.85
CA VAL A 21 0.85 8.35 5.59
C VAL A 21 -0.22 8.17 4.52
N ILE A 22 -0.77 6.96 4.41
CA ILE A 22 -1.86 6.68 3.47
C ILE A 22 -3.18 7.10 4.10
N PRO A 23 -3.98 7.98 3.45
CA PRO A 23 -5.25 8.43 3.99
C PRO A 23 -6.25 7.27 4.22
N PRO A 24 -7.06 7.30 5.28
CA PRO A 24 -8.02 6.23 5.60
C PRO A 24 -9.22 6.15 4.64
N SER A 25 -9.31 7.03 3.64
CA SER A 25 -10.34 6.98 2.60
C SER A 25 -9.95 6.12 1.39
N VAL A 26 -8.68 5.74 1.29
CA VAL A 26 -8.12 5.07 0.10
C VAL A 26 -8.68 3.65 -0.01
N LYS A 27 -9.10 3.28 -1.22
CA LYS A 27 -9.63 1.95 -1.56
C LYS A 27 -8.67 1.12 -2.40
N LYS A 28 -7.89 1.77 -3.26
CA LYS A 28 -6.88 1.12 -4.10
C LYS A 28 -5.52 1.77 -3.87
N LEU A 29 -4.51 0.95 -3.61
CA LEU A 29 -3.13 1.38 -3.43
C LEU A 29 -2.24 0.55 -4.36
N CYS A 30 -1.56 1.24 -5.27
CA CYS A 30 -0.61 0.65 -6.20
C CYS A 30 0.79 1.19 -5.91
N PHE A 31 1.73 0.30 -5.60
CA PHE A 31 3.14 0.65 -5.48
C PHE A 31 3.80 0.72 -6.87
N GLY A 32 4.69 1.69 -7.03
CA GLY A 32 5.48 1.84 -8.25
C GLY A 32 6.52 0.74 -8.43
N TYR A 33 7.10 0.66 -9.62
CA TYR A 33 8.02 -0.40 -10.05
C TYR A 33 9.15 -0.72 -9.06
N ALA A 34 9.84 0.32 -8.53
CA ALA A 34 11.06 0.20 -7.74
C ALA A 34 10.83 0.04 -6.23
N PHE A 35 9.58 -0.05 -5.76
CA PHE A 35 9.29 -0.16 -4.34
C PHE A 35 9.74 -1.52 -3.78
N ASP A 36 10.68 -1.51 -2.83
CA ASP A 36 11.22 -2.71 -2.18
C ASP A 36 11.44 -2.46 -0.67
N GLN A 37 10.49 -1.77 -0.02
CA GLN A 37 10.53 -1.51 1.42
C GLN A 37 9.58 -2.43 2.18
N PRO A 38 9.96 -2.90 3.39
CA PRO A 38 9.10 -3.74 4.19
C PRO A 38 7.85 -2.98 4.63
N LEU A 39 6.71 -3.69 4.65
CA LEU A 39 5.49 -3.15 5.22
C LEU A 39 5.50 -3.34 6.74
N VAL A 40 5.13 -2.29 7.47
CA VAL A 40 4.94 -2.33 8.92
C VAL A 40 3.45 -2.39 9.28
N PRO A 41 3.07 -2.92 10.46
CA PRO A 41 1.68 -2.95 10.88
C PRO A 41 1.05 -1.55 10.81
N GLN A 42 -0.20 -1.46 10.34
CA GLN A 42 -0.96 -0.21 10.19
C GLN A 42 -0.39 0.79 9.17
N SER A 43 0.61 0.44 8.35
CA SER A 43 1.08 1.30 7.25
C SER A 43 0.03 1.47 6.15
N ILE A 44 -0.75 0.42 5.90
CA ILE A 44 -1.85 0.40 4.93
C ILE A 44 -3.17 0.40 5.71
N PRO A 45 -4.08 1.36 5.48
CA PRO A 45 -5.33 1.45 6.21
C PRO A 45 -6.31 0.33 5.83
N ASP A 46 -7.13 -0.09 6.79
CA ASP A 46 -8.19 -1.11 6.61
C ASP A 46 -9.23 -0.75 5.55
N SER A 47 -9.25 0.50 5.08
CA SER A 47 -10.12 0.91 3.98
C SER A 47 -9.70 0.32 2.63
N VAL A 48 -8.44 -0.06 2.46
CA VAL A 48 -7.86 -0.57 1.21
C VAL A 48 -8.40 -1.96 0.92
N THR A 49 -9.00 -2.11 -0.25
CA THR A 49 -9.56 -3.38 -0.74
C THR A 49 -8.74 -3.96 -1.88
N HIS A 50 -8.00 -3.11 -2.61
CA HIS A 50 -7.10 -3.52 -3.68
C HIS A 50 -5.69 -3.01 -3.38
N LEU A 51 -4.75 -3.94 -3.26
CA LEU A 51 -3.34 -3.65 -3.08
C LEU A 51 -2.58 -4.25 -4.27
N SER A 52 -1.59 -3.55 -4.80
CA SER A 52 -0.72 -4.10 -5.85
C SER A 52 0.72 -3.64 -5.64
N PHE A 53 1.66 -4.58 -5.75
CA PHE A 53 3.09 -4.33 -5.61
C PHE A 53 3.77 -4.19 -6.97
N GLY A 54 4.82 -3.36 -7.00
CA GLY A 54 5.69 -3.22 -8.16
C GLY A 54 6.59 -4.44 -8.38
N TYR A 55 7.23 -4.48 -9.55
CA TYR A 55 8.07 -5.60 -9.99
C TYR A 55 9.26 -5.87 -9.07
N SER A 56 9.87 -4.82 -8.49
CA SER A 56 11.05 -4.96 -7.65
C SER A 56 10.75 -5.38 -6.21
N PHE A 57 9.47 -5.49 -5.82
CA PHE A 57 9.11 -5.82 -4.45
C PHE A 57 9.53 -7.25 -4.10
N ASN A 58 10.48 -7.39 -3.18
CA ASN A 58 11.03 -8.66 -2.75
C ASN A 58 11.13 -8.75 -1.22
N GLN A 59 10.15 -8.20 -0.52
CA GLN A 59 10.06 -8.24 0.94
C GLN A 59 9.03 -9.27 1.41
N ASN A 60 9.28 -9.86 2.58
CA ASN A 60 8.30 -10.73 3.22
C ASN A 60 7.09 -9.92 3.69
N ILE A 61 5.90 -10.31 3.24
CA ILE A 61 4.64 -9.74 3.71
C ILE A 61 4.17 -10.55 4.93
N SER A 62 4.12 -9.89 6.09
CA SER A 62 3.49 -10.47 7.28
C SER A 62 1.98 -10.22 7.26
N PHE A 63 1.19 -11.22 7.67
CA PHE A 63 -0.28 -11.08 7.75
C PHE A 63 -0.73 -9.91 8.64
N SER A 64 0.03 -9.55 9.66
CA SER A 64 -0.23 -8.40 10.53
C SER A 64 -0.09 -7.03 9.84
N CYS A 65 0.54 -6.99 8.67
CA CYS A 65 0.76 -5.76 7.91
C CYS A 65 -0.28 -5.57 6.80
N LEU A 66 -1.09 -6.59 6.51
CA LEU A 66 -2.14 -6.52 5.51
C LEU A 66 -3.45 -6.02 6.15
N PRO A 67 -4.16 -5.10 5.49
CA PRO A 67 -5.47 -4.67 5.95
C PRO A 67 -6.48 -5.80 5.90
N SER A 68 -7.39 -5.79 6.88
CA SER A 68 -8.42 -6.82 7.06
C SER A 68 -9.43 -6.87 5.91
N SER A 69 -9.57 -5.78 5.14
CA SER A 69 -10.51 -5.65 4.03
C SER A 69 -9.95 -6.02 2.65
N ILE A 70 -8.70 -6.53 2.55
CA ILE A 70 -8.11 -6.88 1.25
C ILE A 70 -8.95 -7.96 0.55
N SER A 71 -9.35 -7.66 -0.67
CA SER A 71 -10.04 -8.58 -1.58
C SER A 71 -9.15 -9.02 -2.74
N THR A 72 -8.15 -8.21 -3.09
CA THR A 72 -7.24 -8.46 -4.21
C THR A 72 -5.84 -7.98 -3.85
N LEU A 73 -4.84 -8.80 -4.19
CA LEU A 73 -3.42 -8.58 -3.98
C LEU A 73 -2.65 -8.80 -5.28
#